data_AF-Q2PZ32-F1
#
_entry.id   AF-Q2PZ32-F1
#
_cell.length_a   1.000
_cell.length_b   1.000
_cell.length_c   1.000
_cell.angle_alpha   90.00
_cell.angle_beta   90.00
_cell.angle_gamma   90.00
#
_symmetry.space_group_name_H-M   'P 1'
#
loop_
_entity.id
_entity.type
_entity.pdbx_description
1 polymer ?
#
loop_
_entity_poly.entity_id
_entity_poly.type
_entity_poly.pdbx_seq_one_letter_code
_entity_poly.pdbx_strand_id
1 'polypeptide(L)'
;MLEAQSKGSVMEFTTEEDLEELCPVCGDKVSGYHYGLLTCESCKGFFKRTVQNNKRYTCNQNQDCGIDKTQRKRCPFCRFQKCLSVGMRLEGRRAEKHLLPRVCVTHS
;
A
#
# COMPACT_ATOMS: atom_id res chain seq x y z
N MET A 1 -34.32 -44.60 7.95
CA MET A 1 -33.04 -44.50 7.20
C MET A 1 -32.75 -43.02 7.02
N LEU A 2 -31.94 -42.48 7.94
CA LEU A 2 -31.31 -41.18 7.76
C LEU A 2 -30.14 -41.39 6.80
N GLU A 3 -30.06 -40.62 5.73
CA GLU A 3 -28.80 -40.47 4.99
C GLU A 3 -28.40 -39.01 5.01
N ALA A 4 -27.43 -38.73 5.88
CA ALA A 4 -26.66 -37.51 5.90
C ALA A 4 -25.63 -37.57 4.78
N GLN A 5 -25.62 -36.58 3.87
CA GLN A 5 -24.48 -36.31 3.01
C GLN A 5 -24.20 -34.81 3.00
N SER A 6 -23.24 -34.47 3.86
CA SER A 6 -22.50 -33.22 3.90
C SER A 6 -22.07 -32.78 2.49
N LYS A 7 -22.53 -31.61 2.05
CA LYS A 7 -21.91 -30.90 0.93
C LYS A 7 -21.46 -29.55 1.46
N GLY A 8 -20.14 -29.41 1.54
CA GLY A 8 -19.44 -28.28 2.10
C GLY A 8 -19.87 -26.95 1.48
N SER A 9 -19.74 -25.91 2.30
CA SER A 9 -19.89 -24.51 1.95
C SER A 9 -18.94 -24.15 0.81
N VAL A 10 -19.38 -24.32 -0.43
CA VAL A 10 -18.86 -23.56 -1.56
C VAL A 10 -19.20 -22.10 -1.29
N MET A 11 -18.19 -21.30 -0.98
CA MET A 11 -18.36 -19.85 -0.94
C MET A 11 -18.60 -19.40 -2.38
N GLU A 12 -19.85 -19.04 -2.65
CA GLU A 12 -20.34 -18.54 -3.92
C GLU A 12 -19.49 -17.32 -4.35
N PHE A 13 -18.74 -17.48 -5.44
CA PHE A 13 -17.94 -16.42 -6.04
C PHE A 13 -18.89 -15.49 -6.81
N THR A 14 -19.40 -14.46 -6.12
CA THR A 14 -20.11 -13.36 -6.79
C THR A 14 -19.08 -12.51 -7.51
N THR A 15 -18.93 -12.74 -8.81
CA THR A 15 -18.46 -11.70 -9.74
C THR A 15 -19.48 -10.56 -9.78
N GLU A 16 -19.02 -9.33 -10.09
CA GLU A 16 -19.80 -8.11 -10.37
C GLU A 16 -19.82 -7.04 -9.27
N GLU A 17 -18.64 -6.54 -8.91
CA GLU A 17 -18.25 -5.18 -9.31
C GLU A 17 -16.76 -5.23 -9.64
N ASP A 18 -16.38 -4.96 -10.89
CA ASP A 18 -15.00 -4.55 -11.23
C ASP A 18 -14.81 -3.13 -10.66
N LEU A 19 -14.87 -3.00 -9.34
CA LEU A 19 -14.24 -1.89 -8.65
C LEU A 19 -12.76 -2.04 -9.01
N GLU A 20 -12.32 -1.33 -10.06
CA GLU A 20 -10.93 -1.26 -10.44
C GLU A 20 -10.15 -0.75 -9.23
N GLU A 21 -9.69 -1.68 -8.38
CA GLU A 21 -9.04 -1.35 -7.13
C GLU A 21 -7.84 -0.44 -7.44
N LEU A 22 -7.91 0.78 -6.92
CA LEU A 22 -6.90 1.80 -7.18
C LEU A 22 -5.80 1.70 -6.14
N CYS A 23 -4.55 1.92 -6.58
CA CYS A 23 -3.42 1.85 -5.67
C CYS A 23 -3.57 2.90 -4.56
N PRO A 24 -3.61 2.50 -3.28
CA PRO A 24 -3.92 3.43 -2.18
C PRO A 24 -2.83 4.52 -1.99
N VAL A 25 -1.66 4.34 -2.60
CA VAL A 25 -0.59 5.33 -2.60
C VAL A 25 -0.85 6.46 -3.60
N CYS A 26 -1.25 6.15 -4.84
CA CYS A 26 -1.27 7.15 -5.91
C CYS A 26 -2.50 7.12 -6.83
N GLY A 27 -3.48 6.26 -6.55
CA GLY A 27 -4.69 6.12 -7.37
C GLY A 27 -4.47 5.54 -8.77
N ASP A 28 -3.34 4.90 -9.04
CA ASP A 28 -3.09 4.22 -10.33
C ASP A 28 -3.57 2.77 -10.28
N LYS A 29 -3.87 2.15 -11.42
CA LYS A 29 -4.39 0.78 -11.48
C LYS A 29 -3.48 -0.20 -10.73
N VAL A 30 -4.06 -0.98 -9.82
CA VAL A 30 -3.35 -2.05 -9.11
C VAL A 30 -2.85 -3.10 -10.09
N SER A 31 -1.65 -3.65 -9.86
CA SER A 31 -1.11 -4.78 -10.63
C SER A 31 -1.06 -6.09 -9.82
N GLY A 32 -1.37 -6.04 -8.52
CA GLY A 32 -1.42 -7.21 -7.64
C GLY A 32 -0.99 -6.89 -6.21
N TYR A 33 -0.80 -7.95 -5.41
CA TYR A 33 -0.30 -7.86 -4.04
C TYR A 33 1.21 -7.65 -4.01
N HIS A 34 1.67 -6.55 -3.41
CA HIS A 34 3.08 -6.21 -3.26
C HIS A 34 3.35 -5.67 -1.86
N TYR A 35 4.28 -6.30 -1.14
CA TYR A 35 4.74 -5.83 0.18
C TYR A 35 3.61 -5.69 1.22
N GLY A 36 2.63 -6.60 1.19
CA GLY A 36 1.57 -6.70 2.19
C GLY A 36 0.19 -6.20 1.78
N LEU A 37 0.02 -5.58 0.60
CA LEU A 37 -1.29 -5.12 0.10
C LEU A 37 -1.32 -4.92 -1.42
N LEU A 38 -2.51 -4.66 -1.97
CA LEU A 38 -2.73 -4.33 -3.38
C LEU A 38 -2.10 -2.98 -3.74
N THR A 39 -1.19 -2.96 -4.72
CA THR A 39 -0.57 -1.71 -5.20
C THR A 39 -0.28 -1.75 -6.72
N CYS A 40 0.04 -0.59 -7.31
CA CYS A 40 0.46 -0.52 -8.71
C CYS A 40 1.96 -0.85 -8.88
N GLU A 41 2.35 -1.22 -10.11
CA GLU A 41 3.73 -1.61 -10.45
C GLU A 41 4.76 -0.50 -10.15
N SER A 42 4.37 0.76 -10.32
CA SER A 42 5.24 1.89 -10.02
C SER A 42 5.56 2.01 -8.54
N CYS A 43 4.56 1.83 -7.67
CA CYS A 43 4.73 1.93 -6.21
C CYS A 43 5.47 0.72 -5.65
N LYS A 44 5.20 -0.48 -6.18
CA LYS A 44 6.01 -1.68 -5.93
C LYS A 44 7.50 -1.43 -6.22
N GLY A 45 7.83 -0.99 -7.43
CA GLY A 45 9.23 -0.78 -7.83
C GLY A 45 9.91 0.35 -7.06
N PHE A 46 9.16 1.43 -6.77
CA PHE A 46 9.64 2.53 -5.93
C PHE A 46 9.98 2.04 -4.52
N PHE A 47 9.04 1.38 -3.84
CA PHE A 47 9.23 0.86 -2.48
C PHE A 47 10.43 -0.09 -2.42
N LYS A 48 10.54 -1.04 -3.36
CA LYS A 48 11.68 -1.96 -3.48
C LYS A 48 13.01 -1.22 -3.50
N ARG A 49 13.18 -0.27 -4.43
CA ARG A 49 14.43 0.48 -4.62
C ARG A 49 14.75 1.35 -3.41
N THR A 50 13.73 1.94 -2.78
CA THR A 50 13.94 2.77 -1.59
C THR A 50 14.47 1.94 -0.43
N VAL A 51 13.87 0.78 -0.16
CA VAL A 51 14.27 -0.08 0.96
C VAL A 51 15.60 -0.79 0.68
N GLN A 52 15.76 -1.41 -0.48
CA GLN A 52 16.99 -2.17 -0.81
C GLN A 52 18.24 -1.30 -0.85
N ASN A 53 18.11 -0.06 -1.33
CA ASN A 53 19.24 0.86 -1.43
C ASN A 53 19.31 1.85 -0.26
N ASN A 54 18.54 1.62 0.80
CA ASN A 54 18.43 2.49 1.98
C ASN A 54 18.31 3.99 1.62
N LYS A 55 17.48 4.31 0.61
CA LYS A 55 17.35 5.68 0.12
C LYS A 55 16.65 6.55 1.16
N ARG A 56 17.25 7.70 1.44
CA ARG A 56 16.66 8.76 2.29
C ARG A 56 16.27 9.92 1.38
N TYR A 57 15.03 10.37 1.50
CA TYR A 57 14.51 11.49 0.74
C TYR A 57 14.22 12.65 1.68
N THR A 58 14.18 13.86 1.14
CA THR A 58 13.78 15.09 1.84
C THR A 58 12.58 15.69 1.12
N CYS A 59 11.59 16.18 1.86
CA CYS A 59 10.52 16.98 1.28
C CYS A 59 11.00 18.43 1.15
N ASN A 60 10.67 19.08 0.03
CA ASN A 60 10.98 20.49 -0.20
C ASN A 60 9.77 21.41 0.11
N GLN A 61 8.77 20.88 0.82
CA GLN A 61 7.50 21.52 1.17
C GLN A 61 7.14 21.11 2.62
N ASN A 62 5.85 21.07 2.96
CA ASN A 62 5.37 20.82 4.34
C ASN A 62 5.19 19.33 4.68
N GLN A 63 5.86 18.41 3.97
CA GLN A 63 5.76 16.96 4.19
C GLN A 63 4.35 16.36 4.00
N ASP A 64 3.49 17.06 3.29
CA ASP A 64 2.06 16.76 3.06
C ASP A 64 1.69 16.72 1.56
N CYS A 65 2.68 16.66 0.68
CA CYS A 65 2.46 16.70 -0.76
C CYS A 65 1.45 15.65 -1.24
N GLY A 66 0.44 16.09 -2.00
CA GLY A 66 -0.51 15.20 -2.68
C GLY A 66 0.20 14.19 -3.60
N ILE A 67 -0.17 12.92 -3.48
CA ILE A 67 0.37 11.82 -4.27
C ILE A 67 -0.74 11.23 -5.14
N ASP A 68 -0.67 11.51 -6.44
CA ASP A 68 -1.53 10.95 -7.49
C ASP A 68 -0.67 10.35 -8.63
N LYS A 69 -1.31 9.72 -9.62
CA LYS A 69 -0.66 9.05 -10.76
C LYS A 69 0.31 9.96 -11.53
N THR A 70 -0.05 11.24 -11.68
CA THR A 70 0.70 12.23 -12.45
C THR A 70 1.81 12.87 -11.64
N GLN A 71 1.60 13.11 -10.33
CA GLN A 71 2.51 13.87 -9.48
C GLN A 71 3.34 13.05 -8.50
N ARG A 72 3.15 11.72 -8.41
CA ARG A 72 3.93 10.81 -7.57
C ARG A 72 5.46 10.84 -7.77
N LYS A 73 5.97 11.51 -8.81
CA LYS A 73 7.41 11.70 -9.02
C LYS A 73 7.95 12.99 -8.36
N ARG A 74 7.09 13.98 -8.07
CA ARG A 74 7.49 15.30 -7.55
C ARG A 74 8.14 15.22 -6.16
N CYS A 75 7.58 14.40 -5.27
CA CYS A 75 8.08 14.27 -3.91
C CYS A 75 8.26 12.79 -3.52
N PRO A 76 9.48 12.23 -3.65
CA PRO A 76 9.75 10.85 -3.25
C PRO A 76 9.65 10.66 -1.73
N PHE A 77 9.88 11.70 -0.92
CA PHE A 77 9.67 11.65 0.53
C PHE A 77 8.21 11.34 0.87
N CYS A 78 7.27 12.20 0.44
CA CYS A 78 5.85 12.03 0.75
C CYS A 78 5.29 10.74 0.13
N ARG A 79 5.78 10.35 -1.06
CA ARG A 79 5.40 9.06 -1.66
C ARG A 79 5.80 7.89 -0.77
N PHE A 80 7.05 7.86 -0.27
CA PHE A 80 7.52 6.77 0.58
C PHE A 80 6.83 6.76 1.94
N GLN A 81 6.61 7.93 2.53
CA GLN A 81 5.80 8.05 3.74
C GLN A 81 4.39 7.49 3.54
N LYS A 82 3.73 7.83 2.42
CA LYS A 82 2.41 7.28 2.08
C LYS A 82 2.45 5.76 1.89
N CYS A 83 3.49 5.20 1.25
CA CYS A 83 3.69 3.74 1.17
C CYS A 83 3.68 3.08 2.55
N LEU A 84 4.43 3.63 3.50
CA LEU A 84 4.49 3.12 4.87
C LEU A 84 3.15 3.29 5.60
N SER A 85 2.52 4.45 5.46
CA SER A 85 1.23 4.78 6.09
C SER A 85 0.11 3.84 5.67
N VAL A 86 0.06 3.45 4.39
CA VAL A 86 -0.94 2.47 3.90
C VAL A 86 -0.56 1.02 4.23
N GLY A 87 0.59 0.77 4.84
CA GLY A 87 0.98 -0.55 5.34
C GLY A 87 1.95 -1.35 4.46
N MET A 88 2.63 -0.74 3.47
CA MET A 88 3.67 -1.44 2.72
C MET A 88 4.85 -1.80 3.64
N ARG A 89 5.24 -3.08 3.67
CA ARG A 89 6.31 -3.61 4.52
C ARG A 89 7.06 -4.76 3.86
N LEU A 90 8.35 -4.92 4.19
CA LEU A 90 9.05 -6.17 3.90
C LEU A 90 8.54 -7.26 4.83
N GLU A 91 8.05 -8.36 4.28
CA GLU A 91 7.69 -9.53 5.09
C GLU A 91 8.88 -10.00 5.93
N GLY A 92 8.61 -10.49 7.15
CA GLY A 92 9.64 -11.05 8.03
C GLY A 92 10.35 -10.07 8.97
N ARG A 93 10.19 -8.74 8.81
CA ARG A 93 10.62 -7.78 9.84
C ARG A 93 9.43 -7.48 10.75
N ARG A 94 9.33 -8.18 11.90
CA ARG A 94 8.47 -7.72 13.02
C ARG A 94 8.77 -6.24 13.21
N ALA A 95 7.72 -5.43 13.36
CA ALA A 95 7.81 -3.96 13.45
C ALA A 95 8.67 -3.53 14.65
N GLU A 96 9.99 -3.63 14.52
CA GLU A 96 10.92 -3.00 15.43
C GLU A 96 10.94 -1.54 15.04
N LYS A 97 9.98 -0.82 15.64
CA LYS A 97 9.96 0.61 15.95
C LYS A 97 10.88 1.44 15.05
N HIS A 98 10.64 1.40 13.74
CA HIS A 98 11.15 2.45 12.88
C HIS A 98 10.32 3.66 13.29
N LEU A 99 10.98 4.55 14.03
CA LEU A 99 10.51 5.85 14.43
C LEU A 99 9.86 6.50 13.21
N LEU A 100 8.55 6.33 13.06
CA LEU A 100 7.74 7.19 12.24
C LEU A 100 8.04 8.59 12.79
N PRO A 101 8.63 9.52 12.00
CA PRO A 101 8.75 10.88 12.47
C PRO A 101 7.33 11.30 12.85
N ARG A 102 7.18 11.72 14.12
CA ARG A 102 5.90 12.11 14.73
C ARG A 102 5.05 12.84 13.69
N VAL A 103 4.07 12.12 13.15
CA VAL A 103 3.08 12.73 12.29
C VAL A 103 2.31 13.63 13.23
N CYS A 104 2.49 14.95 13.11
CA CYS A 104 1.64 15.92 13.79
C CYS A 104 0.24 15.74 13.21
N VAL A 105 -0.53 14.79 13.75
CA VAL A 105 -1.96 14.72 13.53
C VAL A 105 -2.57 15.90 14.27
N THR A 106 -2.63 17.06 13.61
CA THR A 106 -3.52 18.13 14.05
C THR A 106 -4.93 17.64 13.80
N HIS A 107 -5.54 17.01 14.82
CA HIS A 107 -6.98 16.91 14.90
C HIS A 107 -7.52 18.34 14.96
N SER A 108 -8.32 18.73 13.98
CA SER A 108 -9.31 19.81 14.12
C SER A 108 -10.65 19.18 14.43
#